data_AF-A0A939Z3H7-F1
#
_entry.id   AF-A0A939Z3H7-F1
#
_cell.length_a   1.000
_cell.length_b   1.000
_cell.length_c   1.000
_cell.angle_alpha   90.00
_cell.angle_beta   90.00
_cell.angle_gamma   90.00
#
_symmetry.space_group_name_H-M   'P 1'
#
loop_
_entity.id
_entity.type
_entity.pdbx_description
1 polymer ?
#
loop_
_entity_poly.entity_id
_entity_poly.type
_entity_poly.pdbx_seq_one_letter_code
_entity_poly.pdbx_strand_id
1 'polypeptide(L)'
;MKIEPKDAHVKHIVNTASAMMAAARTAPKAHGYDRLECVALTGEEKNALTAEMRRIAAATCQDFIARDAENVDRSTAIVLFGTRNEPYDLDCGFCGRESCRAAMENGTMCFVAAHDLGLAIGSAVAIA
;
A
#
# COMPACT_ATOMS: atom_id res chain seq x y z
N MET A 1 -26.48 -24.78 10.41
CA MET A 1 -25.88 -23.81 9.46
C MET A 1 -24.69 -24.50 8.77
N LYS A 2 -24.77 -24.76 7.47
CA LYS A 2 -23.67 -25.36 6.68
C LYS A 2 -22.85 -24.21 6.08
N ILE A 3 -21.52 -24.26 6.20
CA ILE A 3 -20.63 -23.29 5.56
C ILE A 3 -19.88 -24.03 4.46
N GLU A 4 -20.00 -23.57 3.21
CA GLU A 4 -19.25 -24.16 2.10
C GLU A 4 -17.79 -23.67 2.12
N PRO A 5 -16.82 -24.50 1.72
CA PRO A 5 -15.39 -24.14 1.75
C PRO A 5 -15.06 -22.83 1.03
N LYS A 6 -15.72 -22.56 -0.11
CA LYS A 6 -15.56 -21.31 -0.88
C LYS A 6 -15.99 -20.07 -0.10
N ASP A 7 -17.05 -20.17 0.71
CA ASP A 7 -17.61 -19.05 1.46
C ASP A 7 -16.77 -18.80 2.73
N ALA A 8 -16.27 -19.89 3.35
CA ALA A 8 -15.29 -19.79 4.43
C ALA A 8 -13.98 -19.13 3.97
N HIS A 9 -13.52 -19.46 2.77
CA HIS A 9 -12.31 -18.89 2.16
C HIS A 9 -12.41 -17.39 1.93
N VAL A 10 -13.48 -16.91 1.28
CA VAL A 10 -13.68 -15.47 1.02
C VAL A 10 -13.81 -14.69 2.34
N LYS A 11 -14.59 -15.21 3.30
CA LYS A 11 -14.72 -14.58 4.62
C LYS A 11 -13.38 -14.46 5.34
N HIS A 12 -12.56 -15.51 5.29
CA HIS A 12 -11.25 -15.49 5.94
C HIS A 12 -10.30 -14.48 5.29
N ILE A 13 -10.32 -14.35 3.96
CA ILE A 13 -9.53 -13.33 3.23
C ILE A 13 -9.93 -11.92 3.66
N VAL A 14 -11.23 -11.62 3.72
CA VAL A 14 -11.71 -10.30 4.16
C VAL A 14 -11.26 -10.00 5.59
N ASN A 15 -11.42 -10.97 6.50
CA ASN A 15 -10.97 -10.81 7.89
C ASN A 15 -9.46 -10.59 7.99
N THR A 16 -8.67 -11.32 7.21
CA THR A 16 -7.21 -11.18 7.16
C THR A 16 -6.83 -9.79 6.66
N ALA A 17 -7.42 -9.33 5.56
CA ALA A 17 -7.19 -7.99 5.04
C ALA A 17 -7.55 -6.89 6.07
N SER A 18 -8.68 -7.03 6.77
CA SER A 18 -9.05 -6.11 7.85
C SER A 18 -8.03 -6.11 8.99
N ALA A 19 -7.54 -7.27 9.41
CA ALA A 19 -6.55 -7.39 10.46
C ALA A 19 -5.17 -6.83 10.04
N MET A 20 -4.75 -7.06 8.79
CA MET A 20 -3.54 -6.47 8.20
C MET A 20 -3.60 -4.93 8.21
N MET A 21 -4.73 -4.34 7.79
CA MET A 21 -4.91 -2.89 7.81
C MET A 21 -4.87 -2.32 9.24
N ALA A 22 -5.45 -3.02 10.22
CA ALA A 22 -5.39 -2.64 11.63
C ALA A 22 -3.95 -2.69 12.20
N ALA A 23 -3.20 -3.75 11.87
CA ALA A 23 -1.80 -3.88 12.26
C ALA A 23 -0.92 -2.77 11.62
N ALA A 24 -1.14 -2.48 10.33
CA ALA A 24 -0.43 -1.41 9.64
C ALA A 24 -0.65 -0.04 10.31
N ARG A 25 -1.91 0.29 10.64
CA ARG A 25 -2.26 1.53 11.34
C ARG A 25 -1.62 1.64 12.72
N THR A 26 -1.50 0.54 13.44
CA THR A 26 -0.91 0.51 14.79
C THR A 26 0.61 0.36 14.84
N ALA A 27 1.27 0.17 13.68
CA ALA A 27 2.73 0.12 13.60
C ALA A 27 3.38 1.39 14.21
N PRO A 28 4.53 1.27 14.88
CA PRO A 28 5.22 2.42 15.46
C PRO A 28 5.78 3.31 14.33
N LYS A 29 5.24 4.52 14.18
CA LYS A 29 5.59 5.49 13.15
C LYS A 29 6.15 6.76 13.77
N ALA A 30 6.96 7.51 13.03
CA ALA A 30 7.57 8.73 13.53
C ALA A 30 6.52 9.71 14.08
N HIS A 31 6.82 10.33 15.22
CA HIS A 31 5.92 11.26 15.94
C HIS A 31 4.52 10.69 16.30
N GLY A 32 4.27 9.40 16.10
CA GLY A 32 2.93 8.81 16.26
C GLY A 32 1.92 9.29 15.21
N TYR A 33 2.39 9.86 14.08
CA TYR A 33 1.50 10.33 13.03
C TYR A 33 0.94 9.17 12.19
N ASP A 34 -0.37 9.16 12.01
CA ASP A 34 -1.04 8.24 11.10
C ASP A 34 -1.31 8.93 9.75
N ARG A 35 -0.33 8.80 8.85
CA ARG A 35 -0.40 9.25 7.46
C ARG A 35 -0.62 8.10 6.48
N LEU A 36 -0.97 6.92 6.99
CA LEU A 36 -1.21 5.73 6.18
C LEU A 36 -2.58 5.85 5.51
N GLU A 37 -2.63 5.49 4.24
CA GLU A 37 -3.85 5.19 3.50
C GLU A 37 -3.82 3.71 3.14
N CYS A 38 -4.91 2.99 3.37
CA CYS A 38 -4.98 1.59 3.00
C CYS A 38 -6.38 1.17 2.57
N VAL A 39 -6.45 0.28 1.60
CA VAL A 39 -7.71 -0.27 1.08
C VAL A 39 -7.51 -1.71 0.64
N ALA A 40 -8.50 -2.56 0.89
CA ALA A 40 -8.55 -3.92 0.35
C ALA A 40 -9.48 -3.97 -0.85
N LEU A 41 -8.99 -4.50 -1.97
CA LEU A 41 -9.74 -4.61 -3.22
C LEU A 41 -10.08 -6.07 -3.51
N THR A 42 -11.31 -6.31 -3.94
CA THR A 42 -11.79 -7.61 -4.44
C THR A 42 -12.69 -7.40 -5.66
N GLY A 43 -13.04 -8.47 -6.37
CA GLY A 43 -14.03 -8.43 -7.44
C GLY A 43 -13.75 -7.34 -8.50
N GLU A 44 -14.75 -6.51 -8.76
CA GLU A 44 -14.71 -5.48 -9.81
C GLU A 44 -13.65 -4.40 -9.57
N GLU A 45 -13.44 -3.95 -8.33
CA GLU A 45 -12.43 -2.93 -8.03
C GLU A 45 -11.01 -3.44 -8.29
N LYS A 46 -10.75 -4.72 -7.97
CA LYS A 46 -9.49 -5.38 -8.31
C LYS A 46 -9.31 -5.50 -9.82
N ASN A 47 -10.37 -5.82 -10.55
CA ASN A 47 -10.33 -5.91 -12.02
C ASN A 47 -10.09 -4.54 -12.66
N ALA A 48 -10.66 -3.47 -12.10
CA ALA A 48 -10.40 -2.10 -12.54
C ALA A 48 -8.92 -1.72 -12.34
N LEU A 49 -8.32 -2.11 -11.21
CA LEU A 49 -6.89 -1.91 -10.96
C LEU A 49 -6.04 -2.61 -12.03
N THR A 50 -6.29 -3.89 -12.34
CA THR A 50 -5.46 -4.62 -13.31
C THR A 50 -5.68 -4.15 -14.75
N ALA A 51 -6.86 -3.66 -15.08
CA ALA A 51 -7.11 -2.98 -16.36
C ALA A 51 -6.26 -1.70 -16.48
N GLU A 52 -6.20 -0.89 -15.43
CA GLU A 52 -5.39 0.34 -15.41
C GLU A 52 -3.89 0.04 -15.46
N MET A 53 -3.42 -0.97 -14.72
CA MET A 53 -2.03 -1.43 -14.81
C MET A 53 -1.64 -1.79 -16.25
N ARG A 54 -2.49 -2.51 -16.98
CA ARG A 54 -2.24 -2.84 -18.40
C ARG A 54 -2.25 -1.63 -19.31
N ARG A 55 -3.16 -0.66 -19.06
CA ARG A 55 -3.18 0.61 -19.79
C ARG A 55 -1.86 1.36 -19.60
N ILE A 56 -1.33 1.41 -18.38
CA ILE A 56 -0.04 2.05 -18.06
C ILE A 56 1.11 1.31 -18.72
N ALA A 57 1.13 -0.03 -18.67
CA ALA A 57 2.15 -0.85 -19.32
C ALA A 57 2.26 -0.53 -20.82
N ALA A 58 1.12 -0.48 -21.51
CA ALA A 58 1.05 -0.13 -22.92
C ALA A 58 1.50 1.31 -23.21
N ALA A 59 1.10 2.27 -22.37
CA ALA A 59 1.44 3.68 -22.56
C ALA A 59 2.92 4.00 -22.29
N THR A 60 3.59 3.22 -21.42
CA THR A 60 4.98 3.46 -20.98
C THR A 60 5.97 2.48 -21.61
N CYS A 61 5.51 1.49 -22.38
CA CYS A 61 6.30 0.37 -22.89
C CYS A 61 7.05 -0.38 -21.76
N GLN A 62 6.42 -0.49 -20.58
CA GLN A 62 6.96 -1.18 -19.42
C GLN A 62 6.22 -2.48 -19.16
N ASP A 63 6.63 -3.54 -19.86
CA ASP A 63 5.97 -4.86 -19.84
C ASP A 63 5.89 -5.49 -18.45
N PHE A 64 6.80 -5.14 -17.54
CA PHE A 64 6.77 -5.65 -16.16
C PHE A 64 5.49 -5.27 -15.41
N ILE A 65 4.85 -4.14 -15.76
CA ILE A 65 3.58 -3.72 -15.15
C ILE A 65 2.43 -4.65 -15.61
N ALA A 66 2.43 -5.07 -16.88
CA ALA A 66 1.43 -6.01 -17.39
C ALA A 66 1.58 -7.39 -16.72
N ARG A 67 2.83 -7.86 -16.55
CA ARG A 67 3.13 -9.07 -15.76
C ARG A 67 2.61 -8.95 -14.33
N ASP A 68 2.80 -7.81 -13.66
CA ASP A 68 2.30 -7.63 -12.29
C ASP A 68 0.77 -7.57 -12.22
N ALA A 69 0.11 -7.07 -13.25
CA ALA A 69 -1.35 -7.15 -13.37
C ALA A 69 -1.84 -8.60 -13.40
N GLU A 70 -1.11 -9.51 -14.06
CA GLU A 70 -1.42 -10.95 -14.05
C GLU A 70 -1.26 -11.57 -12.65
N ASN A 71 -0.26 -11.15 -11.87
CA ASN A 71 -0.10 -11.57 -10.49
C ASN A 71 -1.30 -11.14 -9.62
N VAL A 72 -1.79 -9.91 -9.83
CA VAL A 72 -2.99 -9.41 -9.15
C VAL A 72 -4.25 -10.16 -9.59
N ASP A 73 -4.40 -10.50 -10.87
CA ASP A 73 -5.56 -11.25 -11.36
C ASP A 73 -5.68 -12.63 -10.71
N ARG A 74 -4.55 -13.29 -10.47
CA ARG A 74 -4.46 -14.58 -9.78
C ARG A 74 -4.73 -14.51 -8.27
N SER A 75 -4.79 -13.30 -7.69
CA SER A 75 -5.06 -13.09 -6.28
C SER A 75 -6.56 -12.89 -6.03
N THR A 76 -7.10 -13.47 -4.95
CA THR A 76 -8.51 -13.27 -4.58
C THR A 76 -8.79 -11.85 -4.06
N ALA A 77 -7.83 -11.27 -3.34
CA ALA A 77 -7.86 -9.91 -2.85
C ALA A 77 -6.45 -9.30 -2.90
N ILE A 78 -6.37 -7.97 -2.92
CA ILE A 78 -5.12 -7.21 -2.74
C ILE A 78 -5.35 -6.15 -1.67
N VAL A 79 -4.39 -5.96 -0.78
CA VAL A 79 -4.37 -4.81 0.13
C VAL A 79 -3.36 -3.80 -0.39
N LEU A 80 -3.83 -2.61 -0.75
CA LEU A 80 -3.00 -1.49 -1.15
C LEU A 80 -2.65 -0.65 0.07
N PHE A 81 -1.38 -0.26 0.18
CA PHE A 81 -0.89 0.66 1.18
C PHE A 81 -0.24 1.87 0.50
N GLY A 82 -0.59 3.06 0.96
CA GLY A 82 0.01 4.32 0.54
C GLY A 82 0.25 5.21 1.75
N THR A 83 0.99 6.29 1.54
CA THR A 83 1.19 7.30 2.58
C THR A 83 1.11 8.69 1.99
N ARG A 84 0.59 9.65 2.77
CA ARG A 84 0.62 11.06 2.37
C ARG A 84 2.04 11.58 2.50
N ASN A 85 2.56 12.18 1.43
CA ASN A 85 3.87 12.82 1.43
C ASN A 85 3.78 14.18 2.12
N GLU A 86 3.93 14.17 3.45
CA GLU A 86 3.99 15.35 4.29
C GLU A 86 5.34 15.39 5.02
N PRO A 87 5.91 16.58 5.27
CA PRO A 87 7.15 16.69 6.02
C PRO A 87 6.93 16.29 7.49
N TYR A 88 8.00 15.81 8.12
CA TYR A 88 8.05 15.59 9.57
C TYR A 88 8.79 16.74 10.29
N ASP A 89 9.23 17.76 9.54
CA ASP A 89 9.91 18.96 10.05
C ASP A 89 11.14 18.66 10.91
N LEU A 90 11.87 17.61 10.54
CA LEU A 90 13.09 17.16 11.21
C LEU A 90 14.38 17.70 10.56
N ASP A 91 14.30 18.21 9.32
CA ASP A 91 15.45 18.60 8.48
C ASP A 91 16.59 17.57 8.49
N CYS A 92 16.23 16.27 8.53
CA CYS A 92 17.16 15.17 8.74
C CYS A 92 18.14 14.89 7.58
N GLY A 93 17.94 15.48 6.41
CA GLY A 93 18.80 15.29 5.23
C GLY A 93 18.71 13.92 4.53
N PHE A 94 17.99 12.93 5.04
CA PHE A 94 17.95 11.57 4.46
C PHE A 94 17.34 11.48 3.05
N CYS A 95 16.52 12.45 2.66
CA CYS A 95 16.00 12.56 1.29
C CYS A 95 16.95 13.33 0.34
N GLY A 96 18.15 13.71 0.80
CA GLY A 96 19.15 14.43 0.01
C GLY A 96 18.84 15.91 -0.21
N ARG A 97 17.94 16.50 0.60
CA ARG A 97 17.55 17.91 0.53
C ARG A 97 18.02 18.67 1.75
N GLU A 98 18.25 19.97 1.58
CA GLU A 98 18.73 20.87 2.64
C GLU A 98 17.73 21.12 3.76
N SER A 99 16.42 21.03 3.46
CA SER A 99 15.34 21.17 4.43
C SER A 99 14.09 20.40 3.96
N CYS A 100 13.20 20.11 4.91
CA CYS A 100 11.90 19.53 4.65
C CYS A 100 11.06 20.41 3.72
N ARG A 101 11.10 21.75 3.89
CA ARG A 101 10.42 22.68 3.00
C ARG A 101 10.94 22.57 1.56
N ALA A 102 12.26 22.63 1.38
CA ALA A 102 12.87 22.48 0.05
C ALA A 102 12.52 21.11 -0.58
N ALA A 103 12.44 20.04 0.23
CA ALA A 103 11.98 18.74 -0.25
C ALA A 103 10.56 18.79 -0.79
N MET A 104 9.62 19.41 -0.07
CA MET A 104 8.21 19.51 -0.48
C MET A 104 8.03 20.38 -1.74
N GLU A 105 8.71 21.53 -1.80
CA GLU A 105 8.67 22.42 -2.97
C GLU A 105 9.18 21.73 -4.25
N ASN A 106 10.16 20.82 -4.11
CA ASN A 106 10.68 20.02 -5.21
C ASN A 106 9.89 18.72 -5.47
N GLY A 107 8.75 18.50 -4.80
CA GLY A 107 7.99 17.25 -4.91
C GLY A 107 8.76 16.00 -4.48
N THR A 108 9.81 16.17 -3.67
CA THR A 108 10.66 15.07 -3.20
C THR A 108 9.90 14.26 -2.15
N MET A 109 9.96 12.93 -2.26
CA MET A 109 9.38 12.05 -1.25
C MET A 109 10.14 12.18 0.07
N CYS A 110 9.44 12.51 1.16
CA CYS A 110 10.02 12.48 2.49
C CYS A 110 10.48 11.05 2.84
N PHE A 111 11.75 10.91 3.22
CA PHE A 111 12.33 9.62 3.63
C PHE A 111 11.55 8.99 4.80
N VAL A 112 11.18 9.80 5.80
CA VAL A 112 10.49 9.32 7.00
C VAL A 112 9.08 8.80 6.65
N ALA A 113 8.36 9.49 5.77
CA ALA A 113 7.05 9.00 5.31
C ALA A 113 7.17 7.66 4.56
N ALA A 114 8.17 7.53 3.67
CA ALA A 114 8.44 6.26 2.99
C ALA A 114 8.88 5.14 3.96
N HIS A 115 9.66 5.49 4.97
CA HIS A 115 10.10 4.56 6.02
C HIS A 115 8.92 4.08 6.88
N ASP A 116 8.06 5.00 7.31
CA ASP A 116 6.86 4.69 8.09
C ASP A 116 5.88 3.81 7.30
N LEU A 117 5.76 4.01 5.98
CA LEU A 117 5.01 3.11 5.10
C LEU A 117 5.60 1.69 5.12
N GLY A 118 6.93 1.57 5.07
CA GLY A 118 7.63 0.28 5.20
C GLY A 118 7.38 -0.41 6.54
N LEU A 119 7.40 0.35 7.65
CA LEU A 119 7.07 -0.17 8.98
C LEU A 119 5.62 -0.66 9.05
N ALA A 120 4.68 0.09 8.49
CA ALA A 120 3.29 -0.29 8.41
C ALA A 120 3.07 -1.58 7.62
N ILE A 121 3.71 -1.70 6.45
CA ILE A 121 3.67 -2.92 5.63
C ILE A 121 4.29 -4.10 6.38
N GLY A 122 5.42 -3.90 7.06
CA GLY A 122 6.07 -4.91 7.89
C GLY A 122 5.16 -5.47 8.98
N SER A 123 4.44 -4.59 9.69
CA SER A 123 3.44 -5.01 10.69
C SER A 123 2.24 -5.71 10.05
N ALA A 124 1.78 -5.28 8.88
CA ALA A 124 0.68 -5.91 8.16
C ALA A 124 1.02 -7.35 7.74
N VAL A 125 2.21 -7.58 7.19
CA VAL A 125 2.63 -8.89 6.69
C VAL A 125 2.73 -9.93 7.80
N ALA A 126 3.03 -9.52 9.05
CA ALA A 126 3.04 -10.43 10.20
C ALA A 126 1.67 -11.04 10.55
N ILE A 127 0.59 -10.52 9.97
CA ILE A 127 -0.78 -11.02 10.16
C ILE A 127 -1.18 -12.04 9.08
N ALA A 128 -0.52 -12.03 7.92
CA ALA A 128 -0.91 -12.78 6.73
C ALA A 128 -0.37 -14.21 6.71
#